data_AF-A0A920GYF5-F1
#
_entry.id   AF-A0A920GYF5-F1
#
_cell.length_a   1.000
_cell.length_b   1.000
_cell.length_c   1.000
_cell.angle_alpha   90.00
_cell.angle_beta   90.00
_cell.angle_gamma   90.00
#
_symmetry.space_group_name_H-M   'P 1'
#
loop_
_entity.id
_entity.type
_entity.pdbx_description
1 polymer ?
#
loop_
_entity_poly.entity_id
_entity_poly.type
_entity_poly.pdbx_seq_one_letter_code
_entity_poly.pdbx_strand_id
1 'polypeptide(L)'
;MDNTTARKDDQVTLSFKTTEPIQTPTDSEISISGLDTLEFNKIDTEGKQWEVSGTVLASQNGNASFSIEVLDLAGNKGSPVTATDDNTQVVLDTTPPTLSDITLVSNNANDSQAFAKPGDNITLSFNSSEPIQIPSITLADNDSLTVHDTSSDQDGTSWKVVYTVTAGEAERDTTFSIDFKDIAGNEGVSKDQTVVTNTIKIDTSIPTLSVVSLQGSEQPPMRDWCT
;
A
#
# COMPACT_ATOMS: atom_id res chain seq x y z
N MET A 1 -10.00 -22.99 4.08
CA MET A 1 -10.89 -21.82 3.96
C MET A 1 -10.24 -20.95 2.92
N ASP A 2 -10.81 -20.91 1.73
CA ASP A 2 -10.43 -19.93 0.73
C ASP A 2 -11.29 -18.69 1.03
N ASN A 3 -10.65 -17.61 1.44
CA ASN A 3 -11.32 -16.35 1.73
C ASN A 3 -10.82 -15.35 0.70
N THR A 4 -11.72 -14.88 -0.15
CA THR A 4 -11.40 -13.87 -1.15
C THR A 4 -11.82 -12.51 -0.63
N THR A 5 -11.01 -11.48 -0.90
CA THR A 5 -11.42 -10.09 -0.70
C THR A 5 -12.11 -9.56 -1.95
N ALA A 6 -13.06 -8.65 -1.79
CA ALA A 6 -13.71 -7.96 -2.90
C ALA A 6 -13.82 -6.46 -2.59
N ARG A 7 -13.32 -5.64 -3.51
CA ARG A 7 -13.39 -4.17 -3.42
C ARG A 7 -14.59 -3.63 -4.18
N LYS A 8 -14.78 -2.32 -4.09
CA LYS A 8 -15.86 -1.61 -4.80
C LYS A 8 -15.78 -1.94 -6.29
N ASP A 9 -16.95 -2.15 -6.90
CA ASP A 9 -17.12 -2.50 -8.31
C ASP A 9 -16.67 -3.93 -8.71
N ASP A 10 -16.13 -4.73 -7.77
CA ASP A 10 -15.95 -6.16 -8.00
C ASP A 10 -17.30 -6.90 -7.99
N GLN A 11 -17.36 -8.04 -8.68
CA GLN A 11 -18.54 -8.90 -8.72
C GLN A 11 -18.40 -10.04 -7.70
N VAL A 12 -19.42 -10.21 -6.85
CA VAL A 12 -19.55 -11.35 -5.94
C VAL A 12 -20.62 -12.28 -6.48
N THR A 13 -20.32 -13.57 -6.55
CA THR A 13 -21.22 -14.59 -7.10
C THR A 13 -21.49 -15.70 -6.08
N LEU A 14 -22.77 -15.99 -5.90
CA LEU A 14 -23.29 -17.10 -5.13
C LEU A 14 -23.79 -18.18 -6.10
N SER A 15 -23.29 -19.41 -5.95
CA SER A 15 -23.70 -20.56 -6.76
C SER A 15 -24.39 -21.60 -5.92
N PHE A 16 -25.50 -22.16 -6.40
CA PHE A 16 -26.19 -23.24 -5.71
C PHE A 16 -26.85 -24.25 -6.66
N LYS A 17 -27.13 -25.45 -6.11
CA LYS A 17 -27.85 -26.51 -6.82
C LYS A 17 -29.07 -26.95 -6.01
N THR A 18 -30.14 -27.30 -6.70
CA THR A 18 -31.38 -27.83 -6.11
C THR A 18 -31.64 -29.27 -6.56
N THR A 19 -32.41 -30.01 -5.78
CA THR A 19 -32.77 -31.41 -6.09
C THR A 19 -33.78 -31.51 -7.24
N GLU A 20 -34.57 -30.46 -7.45
CA GLU A 20 -35.62 -30.34 -8.45
C GLU A 20 -35.65 -28.93 -9.07
N PRO A 21 -36.30 -28.75 -10.23
CA PRO A 21 -36.46 -27.43 -10.84
C PRO A 21 -37.21 -26.47 -9.90
N ILE A 22 -36.72 -25.23 -9.82
CA ILE A 22 -37.34 -24.16 -9.04
C ILE A 22 -37.95 -23.08 -9.93
N GLN A 23 -38.81 -22.25 -9.35
CA GLN A 23 -39.18 -20.97 -9.96
C GLN A 23 -37.94 -20.09 -10.09
N THR A 24 -37.95 -19.16 -11.05
CA THR A 24 -36.87 -18.17 -11.17
C THR A 24 -36.78 -17.37 -9.87
N PRO A 25 -35.65 -17.42 -9.15
CA PRO A 25 -35.50 -16.67 -7.91
C PRO A 25 -35.49 -15.17 -8.17
N THR A 26 -35.83 -14.41 -7.14
CA THR A 26 -35.89 -12.95 -7.10
C THR A 26 -35.23 -12.43 -5.82
N ASP A 27 -35.11 -11.10 -5.72
CA ASP A 27 -34.61 -10.41 -4.52
C ASP A 27 -35.47 -10.66 -3.25
N SER A 28 -36.69 -11.20 -3.41
CA SER A 28 -37.53 -11.58 -2.27
C SER A 28 -37.15 -12.93 -1.65
N GLU A 29 -36.47 -13.79 -2.41
CA GLU A 29 -36.00 -15.12 -1.98
C GLU A 29 -34.51 -15.13 -1.63
N ILE A 30 -33.72 -14.28 -2.28
CA ILE A 30 -32.26 -14.28 -2.16
C ILE A 30 -31.77 -12.87 -1.86
N SER A 31 -30.92 -12.76 -0.85
CA SER A 31 -30.23 -11.51 -0.51
C SER A 31 -28.76 -11.77 -0.27
N ILE A 32 -27.92 -10.82 -0.70
CA ILE A 32 -26.49 -10.78 -0.40
C ILE A 32 -26.19 -9.35 0.07
N SER A 33 -25.69 -9.20 1.29
CA SER A 33 -25.44 -7.90 1.90
C SER A 33 -24.28 -7.17 1.21
N GLY A 34 -24.43 -5.85 1.03
CA GLY A 34 -23.35 -5.00 0.51
C GLY A 34 -23.18 -5.03 -1.01
N LEU A 35 -24.06 -5.75 -1.73
CA LEU A 35 -24.10 -5.72 -3.18
C LEU A 35 -25.22 -4.81 -3.69
N ASP A 36 -25.13 -4.43 -4.96
CA ASP A 36 -26.17 -3.72 -5.69
C ASP A 36 -27.33 -4.67 -6.10
N THR A 37 -28.02 -4.37 -7.20
CA THR A 37 -29.10 -5.22 -7.71
C THR A 37 -28.56 -6.60 -8.12
N LEU A 38 -29.17 -7.65 -7.60
CA LEU A 38 -28.76 -9.01 -7.92
C LEU A 38 -29.22 -9.42 -9.32
N GLU A 39 -28.31 -10.03 -10.07
CA GLU A 39 -28.56 -10.68 -11.34
C GLU A 39 -28.68 -12.19 -11.13
N PHE A 40 -29.77 -12.77 -11.63
CA PHE A 40 -30.10 -14.18 -11.47
C PHE A 40 -29.90 -14.92 -12.79
N ASN A 41 -28.96 -15.85 -12.81
CA ASN A 41 -28.60 -16.61 -14.00
C ASN A 41 -28.88 -18.10 -13.78
N LYS A 42 -29.70 -18.68 -14.65
CA LYS A 42 -29.89 -20.12 -14.71
C LYS A 42 -28.80 -20.73 -15.58
N ILE A 43 -27.96 -21.59 -15.01
CA ILE A 43 -26.78 -22.15 -15.69
C ILE A 43 -26.99 -23.56 -16.24
N ASP A 44 -28.17 -24.16 -16.01
CA ASP A 44 -28.57 -25.42 -16.62
C ASP A 44 -29.89 -25.32 -17.40
N THR A 45 -30.21 -26.37 -18.15
CA THR A 45 -31.45 -26.42 -18.93
C THR A 45 -32.67 -26.70 -18.05
N GLU A 46 -32.46 -27.44 -16.96
CA GLU A 46 -33.47 -28.00 -16.09
C GLU A 46 -33.99 -27.03 -15.02
N GLY A 47 -33.26 -25.96 -14.69
CA GLY A 47 -33.62 -25.03 -13.61
C GLY A 47 -33.17 -25.51 -12.23
N LYS A 48 -32.12 -26.34 -12.16
CA LYS A 48 -31.58 -26.86 -10.90
C LYS A 48 -30.27 -26.20 -10.48
N GLN A 49 -29.64 -25.42 -11.36
CA GLN A 49 -28.35 -24.80 -11.08
C GLN A 49 -28.43 -23.31 -11.40
N TRP A 50 -28.01 -22.51 -10.43
CA TRP A 50 -28.16 -21.06 -10.47
C TRP A 50 -26.91 -20.36 -9.97
N GLU A 51 -26.60 -19.24 -10.62
CA GLU A 51 -25.65 -18.24 -10.17
C GLU A 51 -26.41 -16.95 -9.89
N VAL A 52 -26.14 -16.34 -8.74
CA VAL A 52 -26.68 -15.05 -8.33
C VAL A 52 -25.52 -14.13 -8.07
N SER A 53 -25.43 -13.02 -8.79
CA SER A 53 -24.30 -12.12 -8.68
C SER A 53 -24.73 -10.68 -8.45
N GLY A 54 -23.91 -9.92 -7.75
CA GLY A 54 -24.06 -8.48 -7.62
C GLY A 54 -22.70 -7.80 -7.51
N THR A 55 -22.68 -6.51 -7.77
CA THR A 55 -21.50 -5.65 -7.68
C THR A 55 -21.37 -5.08 -6.27
N VAL A 56 -20.17 -5.07 -5.71
CA VAL A 56 -19.90 -4.50 -4.38
C VAL A 56 -20.14 -2.99 -4.38
N LEU A 57 -21.02 -2.53 -3.47
CA LEU A 57 -21.32 -1.12 -3.25
C LEU A 57 -20.16 -0.40 -2.56
N ALA A 58 -20.19 0.93 -2.56
CA ALA A 58 -19.24 1.72 -1.76
C ALA A 58 -19.47 1.54 -0.25
N SER A 59 -18.42 1.81 0.53
CA SER A 59 -18.45 1.82 2.01
C SER A 59 -18.84 0.48 2.64
N GLN A 60 -18.56 -0.63 1.95
CA GLN A 60 -18.73 -1.97 2.49
C GLN A 60 -17.43 -2.46 3.12
N ASN A 61 -17.55 -3.05 4.30
CA ASN A 61 -16.43 -3.61 5.05
C ASN A 61 -16.92 -4.84 5.84
N GLY A 62 -16.13 -5.91 5.87
CA GLY A 62 -16.43 -7.15 6.58
C GLY A 62 -17.08 -8.23 5.70
N ASN A 63 -17.49 -9.33 6.31
CA ASN A 63 -17.97 -10.51 5.59
C ASN A 63 -19.30 -10.23 4.86
N ALA A 64 -19.35 -10.58 3.58
CA ALA A 64 -20.61 -10.65 2.85
C ALA A 64 -21.49 -11.75 3.48
N SER A 65 -22.69 -11.37 3.91
CA SER A 65 -23.71 -12.28 4.43
C SER A 65 -24.77 -12.53 3.37
N PHE A 66 -25.32 -13.73 3.32
CA PHE A 66 -26.40 -14.04 2.39
C PHE A 66 -27.53 -14.83 3.08
N SER A 67 -28.69 -14.85 2.44
CA SER A 67 -29.80 -15.74 2.75
C SER A 67 -30.47 -16.18 1.47
N ILE A 68 -30.72 -17.50 1.33
CA ILE A 68 -31.37 -18.10 0.16
C ILE A 68 -32.57 -18.91 0.64
N GLU A 69 -33.74 -18.67 0.05
CA GLU A 69 -34.95 -19.45 0.31
C GLU A 69 -35.77 -19.61 -0.98
N VAL A 70 -35.62 -20.74 -1.67
CA VAL A 70 -36.19 -20.96 -3.01
C VAL A 70 -37.59 -21.58 -2.98
N LEU A 71 -38.36 -21.38 -4.06
CA LEU A 71 -39.65 -22.05 -4.28
C LEU A 71 -39.56 -23.05 -5.44
N ASP A 72 -40.06 -24.26 -5.24
CA ASP A 72 -40.25 -25.19 -6.36
C ASP A 72 -41.36 -24.71 -7.33
N LEU A 73 -41.51 -25.41 -8.46
CA LEU A 73 -42.55 -25.08 -9.46
C LEU A 73 -43.99 -25.28 -8.95
N ALA A 74 -44.20 -26.02 -7.86
CA ALA A 74 -45.51 -26.20 -7.22
C ALA A 74 -45.79 -25.12 -6.16
N GLY A 75 -44.81 -24.28 -5.82
CA GLY A 75 -44.90 -23.24 -4.80
C GLY A 75 -44.52 -23.69 -3.39
N ASN A 76 -43.91 -24.87 -3.23
CA ASN A 76 -43.36 -25.28 -1.94
C ASN A 76 -42.09 -24.50 -1.66
N LYS A 77 -42.01 -23.90 -0.47
CA LYS A 77 -40.89 -23.06 -0.04
C LYS A 77 -39.86 -23.90 0.73
N GLY A 78 -38.59 -23.77 0.35
CA GLY A 78 -37.48 -24.39 1.07
C GLY A 78 -37.19 -23.69 2.41
N SER A 79 -36.34 -24.30 3.23
CA SER A 79 -35.78 -23.64 4.42
C SER A 79 -34.67 -22.66 4.02
N PRO A 80 -34.47 -21.57 4.77
CA PRO A 80 -33.41 -20.61 4.48
C PRO A 80 -32.01 -21.21 4.71
N VAL A 81 -31.08 -20.88 3.82
CA VAL A 81 -29.64 -21.20 3.92
C VAL A 81 -28.83 -19.91 3.99
N THR A 82 -27.92 -19.81 4.96
CA THR A 82 -27.14 -18.59 5.26
C THR A 82 -25.64 -18.85 5.41
N ALA A 83 -25.17 -20.04 5.05
CA ALA A 83 -23.77 -20.43 5.13
C ALA A 83 -23.43 -21.36 3.96
N THR A 84 -22.17 -21.33 3.53
CA THR A 84 -21.66 -22.18 2.48
C THR A 84 -21.31 -23.57 3.03
N ASP A 85 -21.50 -24.61 2.22
CA ASP A 85 -21.13 -25.98 2.60
C ASP A 85 -19.61 -26.23 2.55
N ASP A 86 -18.89 -25.44 1.76
CA ASP A 86 -17.43 -25.52 1.57
C ASP A 86 -16.63 -24.57 2.48
N ASN A 87 -17.32 -23.81 3.34
CA ASN A 87 -16.75 -22.78 4.21
C ASN A 87 -16.01 -21.66 3.46
N THR A 88 -16.32 -21.44 2.17
CA THR A 88 -15.87 -20.24 1.45
C THR A 88 -16.57 -19.00 1.99
N GLN A 89 -15.85 -17.88 1.99
CA GLN A 89 -16.34 -16.59 2.42
C GLN A 89 -15.76 -15.49 1.53
N VAL A 90 -16.48 -14.38 1.44
CA VAL A 90 -16.00 -13.15 0.81
C VAL A 90 -15.96 -12.07 1.87
N VAL A 91 -14.81 -11.42 2.02
CA VAL A 91 -14.67 -10.21 2.84
C VAL A 91 -14.74 -9.01 1.91
N LEU A 92 -15.78 -8.20 2.09
CA LEU A 92 -15.90 -6.91 1.44
C LEU A 92 -14.93 -5.94 2.10
N ASP A 93 -14.17 -5.22 1.28
CA ASP A 93 -13.27 -4.19 1.75
C ASP A 93 -13.16 -3.11 0.68
N THR A 94 -13.73 -1.95 0.97
CA THR A 94 -13.80 -0.83 0.03
C THR A 94 -13.04 0.40 0.52
N THR A 95 -12.25 0.24 1.59
CA THR A 95 -11.58 1.36 2.25
C THR A 95 -10.16 1.49 1.71
N PRO A 96 -9.78 2.60 1.06
CA PRO A 96 -8.40 2.81 0.68
C PRO A 96 -7.46 2.91 1.89
N PRO A 97 -6.25 2.32 1.82
CA PRO A 97 -5.27 2.46 2.87
C PRO A 97 -4.72 3.90 2.92
N THR A 98 -4.18 4.26 4.08
CA THR A 98 -3.48 5.54 4.30
C THR A 98 -2.08 5.30 4.85
N LEU A 99 -1.15 6.24 4.58
CA LEU A 99 0.22 6.19 5.12
C LEU A 99 0.41 7.20 6.26
N SER A 100 1.19 6.82 7.26
CA SER A 100 1.65 7.67 8.36
C SER A 100 3.16 7.52 8.59
N ASP A 101 3.72 8.40 9.43
CA ASP A 101 5.12 8.31 9.89
C ASP A 101 6.16 8.21 8.76
N ILE A 102 5.87 8.88 7.64
CA ILE A 102 6.77 8.93 6.49
C ILE A 102 8.03 9.71 6.90
N THR A 103 9.18 9.07 6.75
CA THR A 103 10.48 9.60 7.19
C THR A 103 11.52 9.36 6.11
N LEU A 104 12.35 10.38 5.86
CA LEU A 104 13.46 10.33 4.93
C LEU A 104 14.74 10.74 5.66
N VAL A 105 15.65 9.80 5.89
CA VAL A 105 16.87 10.04 6.69
C VAL A 105 18.10 9.45 6.01
N SER A 106 19.25 10.10 6.15
CA SER A 106 20.54 9.51 5.80
C SER A 106 21.24 8.98 7.06
N ASN A 107 22.26 8.14 6.88
CA ASN A 107 23.19 7.78 7.95
C ASN A 107 24.43 8.69 7.97
N ASN A 108 24.38 9.88 7.35
CA ASN A 108 25.50 10.81 7.37
C ASN A 108 25.81 11.25 8.81
N ALA A 109 27.08 11.12 9.20
CA ALA A 109 27.50 11.36 10.58
C ALA A 109 27.43 12.84 11.02
N ASN A 110 27.42 13.78 10.08
CA ASN A 110 27.36 15.21 10.40
C ASN A 110 25.92 15.72 10.45
N ASP A 111 25.10 15.35 9.47
CA ASP A 111 23.70 15.72 9.44
C ASP A 111 22.86 14.69 8.67
N SER A 112 22.20 13.81 9.42
CA SER A 112 21.30 12.78 8.92
C SER A 112 20.05 13.31 8.19
N GLN A 113 19.71 14.58 8.35
CA GLN A 113 18.48 15.17 7.79
C GLN A 113 18.74 15.96 6.50
N ALA A 114 20.00 16.37 6.25
CA ALA A 114 20.33 17.31 5.19
C ALA A 114 21.31 16.78 4.14
N PHE A 115 22.20 15.84 4.48
CA PHE A 115 23.29 15.45 3.58
C PHE A 115 23.46 13.94 3.47
N ALA A 116 23.92 13.49 2.31
CA ALA A 116 24.44 12.14 2.09
C ALA A 116 25.65 12.22 1.15
N LYS A 117 26.73 11.53 1.50
CA LYS A 117 27.94 11.42 0.67
C LYS A 117 28.13 9.98 0.19
N PRO A 118 29.06 9.68 -0.72
CA PRO A 118 29.35 8.31 -1.15
C PRO A 118 29.54 7.34 0.02
N GLY A 119 28.83 6.22 -0.02
CA GLY A 119 28.79 5.19 1.02
C GLY A 119 27.74 5.43 2.12
N ASP A 120 27.12 6.61 2.17
CA ASP A 120 25.97 6.84 3.05
C ASP A 120 24.71 6.16 2.45
N ASN A 121 23.83 5.73 3.33
CA ASN A 121 22.51 5.19 3.00
C ASN A 121 21.45 6.24 3.28
N ILE A 122 20.57 6.45 2.31
CA ILE A 122 19.32 7.17 2.45
C ILE A 122 18.21 6.15 2.65
N THR A 123 17.45 6.31 3.72
CA THR A 123 16.38 5.39 4.13
C THR A 123 15.06 6.14 4.10
N LEU A 124 14.09 5.59 3.36
CA LEU A 124 12.69 6.00 3.40
C LEU A 124 11.89 4.94 4.17
N SER A 125 11.14 5.35 5.18
CA SER A 125 10.28 4.46 5.97
C SER A 125 8.92 5.08 6.24
N PHE A 126 7.89 4.24 6.38
CA PHE A 126 6.51 4.65 6.67
C PHE A 126 5.67 3.48 7.21
N ASN A 127 4.52 3.81 7.80
CA ASN A 127 3.48 2.87 8.22
C ASN A 127 2.24 3.00 7.32
N SER A 128 1.45 1.93 7.24
CA SER A 128 0.11 1.94 6.62
C SER A 128 -0.98 1.65 7.65
N SER A 129 -2.20 2.14 7.39
CA SER A 129 -3.36 1.92 8.28
C SER A 129 -3.86 0.47 8.34
N GLU A 130 -3.43 -0.34 7.38
CA GLU A 130 -3.77 -1.75 7.21
C GLU A 130 -2.71 -2.46 6.35
N PRO A 131 -2.73 -3.80 6.27
CA PRO A 131 -1.84 -4.55 5.38
C PRO A 131 -1.96 -4.09 3.92
N ILE A 132 -0.82 -3.76 3.32
CA ILE A 132 -0.74 -3.41 1.90
C ILE A 132 0.05 -4.42 1.10
N GLN A 133 -0.20 -4.47 -0.21
CA GLN A 133 0.70 -5.13 -1.14
C GLN A 133 2.07 -4.43 -1.12
N ILE A 134 3.12 -5.11 -1.59
CA ILE A 134 4.45 -4.48 -1.72
C ILE A 134 4.29 -3.17 -2.52
N PRO A 135 4.59 -2.00 -1.91
CA PRO A 135 4.37 -0.72 -2.55
C PRO A 135 5.39 -0.49 -3.68
N SER A 136 4.98 0.26 -4.69
CA SER A 136 5.87 0.72 -5.76
C SER A 136 6.54 2.02 -5.31
N ILE A 137 7.87 1.99 -5.16
CA ILE A 137 8.64 3.12 -4.63
C ILE A 137 9.76 3.48 -5.58
N THR A 138 9.87 4.76 -5.91
CA THR A 138 11.09 5.35 -6.46
C THR A 138 11.76 6.17 -5.38
N LEU A 139 13.05 5.97 -5.12
CA LEU A 139 13.84 6.77 -4.18
C LEU A 139 15.16 7.17 -4.84
N ALA A 140 15.49 8.47 -4.80
CA ALA A 140 16.67 9.04 -5.46
C ALA A 140 16.75 8.65 -6.95
N ASP A 141 15.63 8.71 -7.66
CA ASP A 141 15.47 8.32 -9.08
C ASP A 141 15.73 6.84 -9.38
N ASN A 142 15.70 5.97 -8.35
CA ASN A 142 15.83 4.52 -8.49
C ASN A 142 14.54 3.81 -8.10
N ASP A 143 13.90 3.16 -9.07
CA ASP A 143 12.65 2.39 -8.97
C ASP A 143 12.88 0.88 -8.78
N SER A 144 14.13 0.46 -8.77
CA SER A 144 14.55 -0.96 -8.76
C SER A 144 15.08 -1.39 -7.40
N LEU A 145 14.77 -0.63 -6.35
CA LEU A 145 15.20 -0.91 -4.98
C LEU A 145 14.36 -2.01 -4.34
N THR A 146 14.99 -2.81 -3.48
CA THR A 146 14.26 -3.80 -2.67
C THR A 146 13.49 -3.09 -1.57
N VAL A 147 12.17 -3.26 -1.59
CA VAL A 147 11.26 -2.79 -0.54
C VAL A 147 11.11 -3.88 0.53
N HIS A 148 11.33 -3.51 1.79
CA HIS A 148 11.29 -4.43 2.92
C HIS A 148 10.09 -4.16 3.82
N ASP A 149 9.33 -5.20 4.11
CA ASP A 149 8.40 -5.20 5.23
C ASP A 149 9.18 -5.27 6.56
N THR A 150 8.83 -4.39 7.47
CA THR A 150 9.47 -4.19 8.77
C THR A 150 8.47 -4.27 9.93
N SER A 151 7.21 -4.60 9.66
CA SER A 151 6.21 -4.76 10.70
C SER A 151 6.46 -6.01 11.54
N SER A 152 5.77 -6.09 12.68
CA SER A 152 5.71 -7.34 13.44
C SER A 152 5.13 -8.46 12.58
N ASP A 153 5.78 -9.62 12.59
CA ASP A 153 5.33 -10.81 11.88
C ASP A 153 5.22 -10.68 10.34
N GLN A 154 5.75 -9.62 9.73
CA GLN A 154 5.64 -9.33 8.29
C GLN A 154 4.18 -9.27 7.83
N ASP A 155 3.36 -8.54 8.58
CA ASP A 155 1.94 -8.34 8.31
C ASP A 155 1.64 -7.26 7.24
N GLY A 156 2.67 -6.63 6.65
CA GLY A 156 2.51 -5.64 5.58
C GLY A 156 2.12 -4.24 6.05
N THR A 157 2.31 -3.88 7.32
CA THR A 157 1.89 -2.57 7.88
C THR A 157 3.01 -1.55 8.06
N SER A 158 4.28 -1.93 7.89
CA SER A 158 5.44 -1.01 8.04
C SER A 158 6.51 -1.31 7.01
N TRP A 159 6.98 -0.29 6.30
CA TRP A 159 7.82 -0.47 5.12
C TRP A 159 9.09 0.36 5.19
N LYS A 160 10.16 -0.17 4.59
CA LYS A 160 11.44 0.51 4.46
C LYS A 160 12.10 0.21 3.11
N VAL A 161 12.67 1.23 2.51
CA VAL A 161 13.55 1.12 1.34
C VAL A 161 14.85 1.88 1.60
N VAL A 162 15.96 1.40 1.03
CA VAL A 162 17.28 1.99 1.24
C VAL A 162 17.96 2.23 -0.11
N TYR A 163 18.43 3.45 -0.32
CA TYR A 163 19.30 3.85 -1.42
C TYR A 163 20.72 4.11 -0.88
N THR A 164 21.74 3.53 -1.51
CA THR A 164 23.14 3.79 -1.15
C THR A 164 23.76 4.75 -2.14
N VAL A 165 24.31 5.87 -1.64
CA VAL A 165 24.97 6.86 -2.48
C VAL A 165 26.28 6.30 -3.02
N THR A 166 26.47 6.37 -4.33
CA THR A 166 27.63 5.86 -5.05
C THR A 166 28.64 6.97 -5.35
N ALA A 167 29.91 6.60 -5.49
CA ALA A 167 30.93 7.57 -5.89
C ALA A 167 30.71 8.00 -7.35
N GLY A 168 30.69 9.31 -7.59
CA GLY A 168 30.60 9.88 -8.94
C GLY A 168 29.19 9.99 -9.53
N GLU A 169 28.15 9.69 -8.75
CA GLU A 169 26.79 10.07 -9.17
C GLU A 169 26.58 11.58 -9.12
N ALA A 170 25.61 12.06 -9.90
CA ALA A 170 25.28 13.47 -9.97
C ALA A 170 24.71 13.96 -8.62
N GLU A 171 25.22 15.10 -8.17
CA GLU A 171 24.64 15.81 -7.03
C GLU A 171 23.21 16.24 -7.32
N ARG A 172 22.32 15.99 -6.38
CA ARG A 172 20.91 16.37 -6.45
C ARG A 172 20.28 16.32 -5.06
N ASP A 173 19.14 16.97 -4.95
CA ASP A 173 18.24 16.76 -3.82
C ASP A 173 17.51 15.43 -4.02
N THR A 174 17.37 14.68 -2.92
CA THR A 174 16.71 13.38 -2.95
C THR A 174 15.20 13.54 -3.05
N THR A 175 14.61 12.91 -4.07
CA THR A 175 13.16 12.80 -4.27
C THR A 175 12.69 11.37 -4.01
N PHE A 176 11.39 11.22 -3.77
CA PHE A 176 10.76 9.89 -3.75
C PHE A 176 9.31 9.95 -4.22
N SER A 177 8.79 8.81 -4.64
CA SER A 177 7.36 8.57 -4.85
C SER A 177 6.96 7.23 -4.24
N ILE A 178 5.73 7.15 -3.71
CA ILE A 178 5.14 5.95 -3.12
C ILE A 178 3.74 5.77 -3.70
N ASP A 179 3.54 4.68 -4.45
CA ASP A 179 2.23 4.19 -4.89
C ASP A 179 1.93 2.87 -4.17
N PHE A 180 0.71 2.74 -3.64
CA PHE A 180 0.36 1.63 -2.76
C PHE A 180 -1.13 1.29 -2.83
N LYS A 181 -1.44 0.04 -2.49
CA LYS A 181 -2.82 -0.48 -2.41
C LYS A 181 -2.89 -1.60 -1.39
N ASP A 182 -4.05 -1.77 -0.77
CA ASP A 182 -4.29 -2.84 0.19
C ASP A 182 -4.36 -4.23 -0.48
N ILE A 183 -4.64 -5.26 0.32
CA ILE A 183 -4.78 -6.65 -0.15
C ILE A 183 -6.05 -6.85 -1.01
N ALA A 184 -7.13 -6.09 -0.77
CA ALA A 184 -8.32 -6.07 -1.61
C ALA A 184 -8.11 -5.33 -2.95
N GLY A 185 -7.02 -4.56 -3.06
CA GLY A 185 -6.65 -3.76 -4.19
C GLY A 185 -7.22 -2.34 -4.18
N ASN A 186 -7.72 -1.81 -3.06
CA ASN A 186 -8.09 -0.38 -3.00
C ASN A 186 -6.82 0.46 -3.07
N GLU A 187 -6.76 1.39 -4.02
CA GLU A 187 -5.59 2.25 -4.23
C GLU A 187 -5.56 3.40 -3.21
N GLY A 188 -4.41 3.54 -2.54
CA GLY A 188 -4.16 4.68 -1.67
C GLY A 188 -3.79 5.94 -2.46
N VAL A 189 -3.76 7.08 -1.76
CA VAL A 189 -3.31 8.35 -2.33
C VAL A 189 -1.79 8.42 -2.33
N SER A 190 -1.18 8.47 -3.53
CA SER A 190 0.28 8.54 -3.72
C SER A 190 0.94 9.63 -2.88
N LYS A 191 2.18 9.37 -2.44
CA LYS A 191 2.98 10.27 -1.62
C LYS A 191 4.30 10.58 -2.30
N ASP A 192 4.80 11.79 -2.09
CA ASP A 192 6.09 12.25 -2.60
C ASP A 192 6.82 13.08 -1.54
N GLN A 193 7.97 13.66 -1.88
CA GLN A 193 8.79 14.44 -0.95
C GLN A 193 8.06 15.64 -0.31
N THR A 194 6.90 16.07 -0.82
CA THR A 194 6.15 17.20 -0.23
C THR A 194 5.54 16.85 1.14
N VAL A 195 5.51 15.57 1.51
CA VAL A 195 4.94 15.09 2.78
C VAL A 195 5.97 15.02 3.92
N VAL A 196 7.24 15.27 3.62
CA VAL A 196 8.32 15.41 4.60
C VAL A 196 8.82 16.85 4.63
N THR A 197 9.44 17.26 5.73
CA THR A 197 9.90 18.64 5.93
C THR A 197 11.37 18.86 5.58
N ASN A 198 12.14 17.78 5.51
CA ASN A 198 13.56 17.82 5.22
C ASN A 198 13.86 17.52 3.74
N THR A 199 15.09 17.78 3.33
CA THR A 199 15.60 17.44 2.00
C THR A 199 17.03 16.97 2.18
N ILE A 200 17.34 15.77 1.65
CA ILE A 200 18.68 15.21 1.70
C ILE A 200 19.38 15.54 0.39
N LYS A 201 20.40 16.40 0.44
CA LYS A 201 21.29 16.67 -0.68
C LYS A 201 22.35 15.57 -0.79
N ILE A 202 22.39 14.90 -1.94
CA ILE A 202 23.50 14.04 -2.34
C ILE A 202 24.66 14.94 -2.74
N ASP A 203 25.75 14.88 -1.98
CA ASP A 203 26.98 15.66 -2.21
C ASP A 203 28.17 14.70 -2.35
N THR A 204 28.67 14.57 -3.58
CA THR A 204 29.80 13.71 -3.91
C THR A 204 31.10 14.48 -4.12
N SER A 205 31.06 15.81 -4.02
CA SER A 205 32.20 16.68 -4.28
C SER A 205 33.19 16.69 -3.11
N ILE A 206 34.46 16.54 -3.44
CA ILE A 206 35.56 16.68 -2.47
C ILE A 206 36.03 18.14 -2.49
N PRO A 207 36.15 18.82 -1.33
CA PRO A 207 36.64 20.20 -1.30
C PRO A 207 38.10 20.29 -1.77
N THR A 208 38.43 21.32 -2.55
CA THR A 208 39.80 21.61 -3.00
C THR A 208 40.33 22.89 -2.35
N LEU A 209 41.59 22.88 -1.91
CA LEU A 209 42.28 24.10 -1.48
C LEU A 209 42.87 24.82 -2.69
N SER A 210 42.52 26.09 -2.89
CA SER A 210 43.01 26.91 -4.02
C SER A 210 44.11 27.89 -3.63
N VAL A 211 44.12 28.38 -2.39
CA VAL A 211 45.14 29.27 -1.85
C VAL A 211 45.44 28.89 -0.41
N VAL A 212 46.73 28.67 -0.11
CA VAL A 212 47.23 28.46 1.25
C VAL A 212 48.40 29.42 1.46
N SER A 213 48.30 30.30 2.46
CA SER A 213 49.38 31.23 2.81
C SER A 213 49.59 31.31 4.32
N LEU A 214 50.85 31.42 4.75
CA LEU A 214 51.25 31.63 6.13
C LEU A 214 52.15 32.87 6.20
N GLN A 215 51.88 33.82 7.10
CA GLN A 215 52.66 35.04 7.27
C GLN A 215 53.15 35.19 8.71
N GLY A 216 54.37 35.69 8.89
CA GLY A 216 54.94 36.09 10.18
C GLY A 216 55.08 37.61 10.26
N SER A 217 54.89 38.17 11.45
CA SER A 217 55.25 39.56 11.75
C SER A 217 56.59 39.58 12.48
N GLU A 218 57.61 40.23 11.92
CA GLU A 218 58.79 40.61 12.70
C GLU A 218 58.43 41.84 13.55
N GLN A 219 58.61 41.76 14.87
CA GLN A 219 58.64 42.95 15.71
C GLN A 219 60.00 43.65 15.44
N PRO A 220 60.03 44.95 15.05
CA PRO A 220 61.29 45.65 14.86
C PRO A 220 62.12 45.58 16.17
N PRO A 221 63.45 45.44 16.11
CA PRO A 221 64.27 45.42 17.32
C PRO A 221 64.00 46.68 18.15
N MET A 222 63.70 46.51 19.44
CA MET A 222 63.63 47.63 20.38
C MET A 222 64.99 48.34 20.35
N ARG A 223 65.01 49.60 19.91
CA ARG A 223 66.18 50.44 20.13
C ARG A 223 66.21 50.81 21.60
N ASP A 224 67.18 50.26 22.34
CA ASP A 224 67.55 50.78 23.66
C ASP A 224 68.10 52.20 23.49
N TRP A 225 67.34 53.20 23.94
CA TRP A 225 67.86 54.55 24.13
C TRP A 225 68.47 54.62 25.53
N CYS A 226 69.78 54.40 25.62
CA CYS A 226 70.57 54.80 26.77
C CYS A 226 71.44 55.98 26.34
N THR A 227 71.05 57.20 26.76
CA THR A 227 71.86 58.34 27.23
C THR A 227 70.93 59.50 27.54
#